data_AF-A0A7V9BFY4-F1
#
_entry.id   AF-A0A7V9BFY4-F1
#
_cell.length_a   1.000
_cell.length_b   1.000
_cell.length_c   1.000
_cell.angle_alpha   90.00
_cell.angle_beta   90.00
_cell.angle_gamma   90.00
#
_symmetry.space_group_name_H-M   'P 1'
#
loop_
_entity.id
_entity.type
_entity.pdbx_description
1 polymer ?
#
loop_
_entity_poly.entity_id
_entity_poly.type
_entity_poly.pdbx_seq_one_letter_code
_entity_poly.pdbx_strand_id
1 'polypeptide(L)'
;MCAELSFGPGGVKPTAESTSIAARIQAELEAPVVAGLHSLAAASLADAPPDEDALVCGDDPAAKALALELAARLVSGRAVDAGPLASARALEGMTAVIVNVNRRYKAHAGLRVTGLSEE
;
A
#
# COMPACT_ATOMS: atom_id res chain seq x y z
N MET A 1 10.95 2.12 3.53
CA MET A 1 9.54 2.32 3.95
C MET A 1 8.85 2.98 2.78
N CYS A 2 7.80 2.39 2.20
CA CYS A 2 7.09 2.95 1.03
C CYS A 2 6.10 4.06 1.42
N ALA A 3 6.39 4.79 2.48
CA ALA A 3 5.58 5.88 3.02
C ALA A 3 6.48 6.81 3.83
N GLU A 4 6.28 8.12 3.69
CA GLU A 4 6.95 9.13 4.50
C GLU A 4 6.15 9.34 5.80
N LEU A 5 6.70 8.86 6.91
CA LEU A 5 6.03 8.87 8.22
C LEU A 5 6.83 9.69 9.25
N SER A 6 6.11 10.37 10.13
CA SER A 6 6.65 11.03 11.33
C SER A 6 6.24 10.27 12.58
N PHE A 7 7.21 9.97 13.44
CA PHE A 7 7.00 9.24 14.70
C PHE A 7 7.06 10.20 15.88
N GLY A 8 6.10 10.11 16.80
CA GLY A 8 6.11 10.93 18.01
C GLY A 8 5.29 10.34 19.16
N PRO A 9 5.26 11.04 20.32
CA PRO A 9 4.56 10.58 21.52
C PRO A 9 3.06 10.31 21.26
N GLY A 10 2.43 11.13 20.42
CA GLY A 10 1.01 11.02 20.10
C GLY A 10 0.65 9.96 19.05
N GLY A 11 1.62 9.29 18.41
CA GLY A 11 1.29 8.47 17.24
C GLY A 11 2.36 8.45 16.16
N VAL A 12 2.12 7.61 15.17
CA VAL A 12 2.70 7.72 13.84
C VAL A 12 1.73 8.48 12.95
N LYS A 13 2.22 9.41 12.14
CA LYS A 13 1.40 10.19 11.19
C LYS A 13 2.10 10.29 9.84
N PRO A 14 1.36 10.45 8.74
CA PRO A 14 1.98 10.87 7.47
C PRO A 14 2.72 12.20 7.65
N THR A 15 3.71 12.48 6.80
CA THR A 15 4.31 13.82 6.72
C THR A 15 3.30 14.87 6.26
N ALA A 16 3.68 16.15 6.40
CA ALA A 16 2.89 17.29 5.92
C ALA A 16 2.91 17.44 4.40
N GLU A 17 3.69 16.60 3.69
CA GLU A 17 3.76 16.58 2.24
C GLU A 17 2.38 16.23 1.66
N SER A 18 1.90 17.05 0.73
CA SER A 18 0.57 16.89 0.11
C SER A 18 0.61 15.91 -1.06
N THR A 19 1.77 15.76 -1.69
CA THR A 19 1.99 14.82 -2.80
C THR A 19 2.42 13.45 -2.29
N SER A 20 2.10 12.39 -3.03
CA SER A 20 2.62 11.05 -2.73
C SER A 20 4.07 10.92 -3.21
N ILE A 21 4.81 9.98 -2.61
CA ILE A 21 6.15 9.60 -3.11
C ILE A 21 6.02 9.14 -4.56
N ALA A 22 5.00 8.33 -4.86
CA ALA A 22 4.77 7.82 -6.21
C ALA A 22 4.54 8.93 -7.25
N ALA A 23 3.77 9.97 -6.92
CA ALA A 23 3.54 11.11 -7.82
C ALA A 23 4.81 11.92 -8.05
N ARG A 24 5.62 12.11 -7.01
CA ARG A 24 6.93 12.79 -7.12
C ARG A 24 7.88 11.99 -8.00
N ILE A 25 7.90 10.67 -7.88
CA ILE A 25 8.70 9.79 -8.76
C ILE A 25 8.20 9.90 -10.22
N GLN A 26 6.89 9.90 -10.44
CA GLN A 26 6.31 10.02 -11.79
C GLN A 26 6.68 11.33 -12.48
N ALA A 27 6.87 12.42 -11.72
CA ALA A 27 7.30 13.70 -12.27
C ALA A 27 8.77 13.71 -12.75
N GLU A 28 9.60 12.81 -12.22
CA GLU A 28 11.04 12.74 -12.52
C GLU A 28 11.37 11.64 -13.54
N LEU A 29 10.47 10.69 -13.78
CA LEU A 29 10.69 9.53 -14.65
C LEU A 29 9.86 9.59 -15.92
N GLU A 30 10.49 9.29 -17.05
CA GLU A 30 9.82 8.98 -18.32
C GLU A 30 9.41 7.50 -18.39
N ALA A 31 8.74 7.01 -17.34
CA ALA A 31 8.25 5.63 -17.25
C ALA A 31 6.97 5.56 -16.41
N PRO A 32 6.10 4.55 -16.61
CA PRO A 32 4.94 4.33 -15.77
C PRO A 32 5.31 4.07 -14.30
N VAL A 33 4.63 4.77 -13.39
CA VAL A 33 4.73 4.53 -11.95
C VAL A 33 3.46 3.88 -11.42
N VAL A 34 3.63 2.86 -10.61
CA VAL A 34 2.55 2.16 -9.89
C VAL A 34 2.92 2.11 -8.41
N ALA A 35 1.94 2.37 -7.55
CA ALA A 35 2.09 2.35 -6.10
C ALA A 35 1.30 1.18 -5.51
N GLY A 36 1.85 0.49 -4.51
CA GLY A 36 1.16 -0.60 -3.85
C GLY A 36 1.99 -1.23 -2.74
N LEU A 37 1.44 -2.30 -2.14
CA LEU A 37 2.10 -3.10 -1.09
C LEU A 37 2.35 -2.33 0.23
N HIS A 38 1.72 -1.16 0.41
CA HIS A 38 1.95 -0.27 1.55
C HIS A 38 1.48 -0.83 2.91
N SER A 39 0.60 -1.83 2.90
CA SER A 39 0.13 -2.52 4.12
C SER A 39 1.00 -3.71 4.52
N LEU A 40 1.74 -4.29 3.59
CA LEU A 40 2.45 -5.56 3.80
C LEU A 40 3.64 -5.38 4.75
N ALA A 41 3.66 -6.18 5.80
CA ALA A 41 4.78 -6.27 6.73
C ALA A 41 5.95 -7.05 6.10
N ALA A 42 6.98 -6.35 5.65
CA ALA A 42 8.16 -6.97 5.04
C ALA A 42 8.82 -8.05 5.93
N ALA A 43 8.78 -7.88 7.25
CA ALA A 43 9.40 -8.81 8.20
C ALA A 43 8.77 -10.21 8.22
N SER A 44 7.49 -10.34 7.85
CA SER A 44 6.77 -11.63 7.85
C SER A 44 6.50 -12.17 6.45
N LEU A 45 6.83 -11.41 5.41
CA LEU A 45 6.49 -11.77 4.03
C LEU A 45 7.22 -13.02 3.52
N ALA A 46 8.40 -13.31 4.07
CA ALA A 46 9.19 -14.49 3.71
C ALA A 46 8.69 -15.79 4.35
N ASP A 47 7.92 -15.69 5.44
CA ASP A 47 7.48 -16.86 6.21
C ASP A 47 6.21 -17.48 5.62
N ALA A 48 5.22 -16.64 5.32
CA ALA A 48 3.98 -17.03 4.66
C ALA A 48 3.29 -15.81 4.02
N PRO A 49 2.50 -15.99 2.94
CA PRO A 49 1.64 -14.94 2.42
C PRO A 49 0.63 -14.48 3.49
N PRO A 50 0.55 -13.17 3.82
CA PRO A 50 -0.38 -12.66 4.81
C PRO A 50 -1.83 -12.73 4.33
N ASP A 51 -2.74 -12.92 5.30
CA ASP A 51 -4.21 -12.93 5.09
C ASP A 51 -4.78 -11.51 4.99
N GLU A 52 -4.35 -10.80 3.95
CA GLU A 52 -4.80 -9.45 3.63
C GLU A 52 -4.91 -9.24 2.12
N ASP A 53 -5.60 -8.18 1.71
CA ASP A 53 -5.65 -7.71 0.34
C ASP A 53 -4.49 -6.72 0.08
N ALA A 54 -3.82 -6.88 -1.05
CA ALA A 54 -2.79 -5.96 -1.51
C ALA A 54 -3.41 -4.87 -2.41
N LEU A 55 -3.39 -3.62 -1.94
CA LEU A 55 -3.90 -2.47 -2.70
C LEU A 55 -2.82 -1.96 -3.66
N VAL A 56 -3.18 -1.74 -4.93
CA VAL A 56 -2.30 -1.24 -5.99
C VAL A 56 -3.01 -0.14 -6.78
N CYS A 57 -2.36 0.98 -7.07
CA CYS A 57 -2.92 2.05 -7.90
C CYS A 57 -1.89 2.62 -8.89
N GLY A 58 -2.37 3.14 -10.01
CA GLY A 58 -1.52 3.64 -11.09
C GLY A 58 -2.34 4.01 -12.34
N ASP A 59 -1.75 4.84 -13.20
CA ASP A 59 -2.44 5.40 -14.37
C ASP A 59 -2.21 4.59 -15.65
N ASP A 60 -1.06 3.91 -15.77
CA ASP A 60 -0.78 3.04 -16.92
C ASP A 60 -1.41 1.65 -16.73
N PRO A 61 -2.32 1.21 -17.62
CA PRO A 61 -3.02 -0.06 -17.44
C PRO A 61 -2.11 -1.29 -17.50
N ALA A 62 -1.07 -1.27 -18.35
CA ALA A 62 -0.20 -2.43 -18.54
C ALA A 62 0.75 -2.61 -17.35
N ALA A 63 1.36 -1.53 -16.88
CA ALA A 63 2.19 -1.53 -15.69
C ALA A 63 1.38 -1.91 -14.44
N LYS A 64 0.16 -1.38 -14.32
CA LYS A 64 -0.73 -1.71 -13.20
C LYS A 64 -1.16 -3.17 -13.22
N ALA A 65 -1.49 -3.73 -14.38
CA ALA A 65 -1.83 -5.15 -14.50
C ALA A 65 -0.68 -6.05 -14.05
N LEU A 66 0.56 -5.75 -14.46
CA LEU A 66 1.76 -6.48 -14.03
C LEU A 66 1.98 -6.39 -12.51
N ALA A 67 1.79 -5.21 -11.93
CA ALA A 67 1.93 -5.01 -10.49
C ALA A 67 0.85 -5.73 -9.69
N LEU A 68 -0.40 -5.75 -10.18
CA LEU A 68 -1.50 -6.51 -9.59
C LEU A 68 -1.23 -8.02 -9.62
N GLU A 69 -0.73 -8.55 -10.74
CA GLU A 69 -0.34 -9.96 -10.85
C GLU A 69 0.75 -10.31 -9.83
N LEU A 70 1.77 -9.47 -9.70
CA LEU A 70 2.82 -9.65 -8.69
C LEU A 70 2.24 -9.61 -7.28
N ALA A 71 1.41 -8.61 -6.98
CA ALA A 71 0.81 -8.42 -5.66
C ALA A 71 -0.07 -9.62 -5.25
N ALA A 72 -0.81 -10.21 -6.20
CA ALA A 72 -1.66 -11.37 -5.96
C ALA A 72 -0.85 -12.61 -5.52
N ARG A 73 0.42 -12.68 -5.93
CA ARG A 73 1.33 -13.78 -5.53
C ARG A 73 1.94 -13.58 -4.15
N LEU A 74 1.85 -12.38 -3.58
CA LEU A 74 2.45 -12.03 -2.30
C LEU A 74 1.51 -12.23 -1.11
N VAL A 75 0.20 -12.34 -1.35
CA VAL A 75 -0.83 -12.41 -0.30
C VAL A 75 -1.70 -13.64 -0.48
N SER A 76 -2.37 -14.08 0.59
CA SER A 76 -3.43 -15.09 0.49
C SER A 76 -4.81 -14.49 0.21
N GLY A 77 -4.98 -13.17 0.39
CA GLY A 77 -6.13 -12.42 -0.10
C GLY A 77 -6.02 -12.10 -1.59
N ARG A 78 -6.46 -10.90 -1.98
CA ARG A 78 -6.50 -10.47 -3.39
C ARG A 78 -5.57 -9.29 -3.64
N ALA A 79 -5.09 -9.16 -4.87
CA ALA A 79 -4.63 -7.86 -5.36
C ALA A 79 -5.85 -7.04 -5.79
N VAL A 80 -5.94 -5.81 -5.31
CA VAL A 80 -7.08 -4.91 -5.57
C VAL A 80 -6.58 -3.66 -6.27
N ASP A 81 -7.17 -3.37 -7.43
CA ASP A 81 -6.98 -2.09 -8.11
C ASP A 81 -7.68 -0.99 -7.30
N ALA A 82 -6.86 -0.14 -6.67
CA ALA A 82 -7.28 1.00 -5.87
C ALA A 82 -7.38 2.29 -6.70
N GLY A 83 -7.42 2.18 -8.03
CA GLY A 83 -7.69 3.26 -8.96
C GLY A 83 -6.44 3.95 -9.51
N PRO A 84 -6.52 5.27 -9.80
CA PRO A 84 -5.42 6.03 -10.43
C PRO A 84 -4.26 6.28 -9.46
N LEU A 85 -3.13 6.76 -9.98
CA LEU A 85 -1.94 7.06 -9.16
C LEU A 85 -2.23 8.11 -8.06
N ALA A 86 -3.25 8.96 -8.25
CA ALA A 86 -3.74 9.91 -7.26
C ALA A 86 -4.16 9.25 -5.92
N SER A 87 -4.57 7.97 -5.93
CA SER A 87 -4.88 7.20 -4.72
C SER A 87 -3.64 6.92 -3.85
N ALA A 88 -2.43 7.01 -4.41
CA ALA A 88 -1.19 6.63 -3.73
C ALA A 88 -0.99 7.39 -2.41
N ARG A 89 -1.37 8.68 -2.35
CA ARG A 89 -1.21 9.48 -1.13
C ARG A 89 -2.00 8.91 0.05
N ALA A 90 -3.17 8.34 -0.22
CA ALA A 90 -3.99 7.68 0.78
C ALA A 90 -3.40 6.32 1.17
N LEU A 91 -2.94 5.53 0.19
CA LEU A 91 -2.32 4.22 0.45
C LEU A 91 -1.03 4.34 1.27
N GLU A 92 -0.15 5.26 0.92
CA GLU A 92 1.06 5.59 1.70
C GLU A 92 0.70 6.05 3.12
N GLY A 93 -0.34 6.88 3.25
CA GLY A 93 -0.84 7.35 4.54
C GLY A 93 -1.40 6.23 5.41
N MET A 94 -1.98 5.19 4.81
CA MET A 94 -2.56 4.04 5.50
C MET A 94 -1.52 3.26 6.32
N THR A 95 -0.26 3.28 5.91
CA THR A 95 0.84 2.68 6.70
C THR A 95 0.90 3.27 8.11
N ALA A 96 0.65 4.58 8.28
CA ALA A 96 0.60 5.21 9.61
C ALA A 96 -0.52 4.61 10.48
N VAL A 97 -1.69 4.37 9.89
CA VAL A 97 -2.84 3.76 10.56
C VAL A 97 -2.49 2.35 11.04
N ILE A 98 -1.96 1.52 10.14
CA ILE A 98 -1.56 0.14 10.44
C ILE A 98 -0.51 0.10 11.55
N VAL A 99 0.52 0.97 11.48
CA VAL A 99 1.55 1.02 12.54
C VAL A 99 0.96 1.42 13.89
N ASN A 100 0.03 2.37 13.94
CA ASN A 100 -0.65 2.74 15.18
C ASN A 100 -1.51 1.60 15.73
N VAL A 101 -2.27 0.91 14.88
CA VAL A 101 -3.08 -0.27 15.25
C VAL A 101 -2.17 -1.35 15.83
N ASN A 102 -1.08 -1.71 15.13
CA ASN A 102 -0.11 -2.69 15.61
C ASN A 102 0.47 -2.31 16.97
N ARG A 103 0.83 -1.03 17.16
CA ARG A 103 1.38 -0.55 18.43
C ARG A 103 0.37 -0.62 19.58
N ARG A 104 -0.89 -0.28 19.32
CA ARG A 104 -1.99 -0.21 20.30
C ARG A 104 -2.52 -1.58 20.70
N TYR A 105 -2.59 -2.51 19.76
CA TYR A 105 -3.20 -3.84 19.94
C TYR A 105 -2.19 -4.99 19.97
N LYS A 106 -0.89 -4.70 19.80
CA LYS A 106 0.20 -5.71 19.74
C LYS A 106 -0.07 -6.79 18.68
N ALA A 107 -0.50 -6.32 17.51
CA ALA A 107 -0.94 -7.16 16.40
C ALA A 107 -0.04 -6.99 15.16
N HIS A 108 -0.27 -7.86 14.18
CA HIS A 108 0.18 -7.72 12.80
C HIS A 108 -1.06 -7.48 11.92
N ALA A 109 -1.54 -6.25 11.90
CA ALA A 109 -2.73 -5.86 11.16
C ALA A 109 -2.44 -5.77 9.66
N GLY A 110 -3.39 -6.25 8.88
CA GLY A 110 -3.50 -6.03 7.43
C GLY A 110 -4.85 -5.42 7.07
N LEU A 111 -5.13 -5.31 5.78
CA LEU A 111 -6.38 -4.76 5.25
C LEU A 111 -7.17 -5.81 4.47
N ARG A 112 -8.51 -5.76 4.54
CA ARG A 112 -9.37 -6.56 3.67
C ARG A 112 -10.50 -5.69 3.15
N VAL A 113 -10.65 -5.64 1.83
CA VAL A 113 -11.72 -4.93 1.14
C VAL A 113 -12.93 -5.84 1.07
N THR A 114 -14.07 -5.43 1.59
CA THR A 114 -15.28 -6.26 1.60
C THR A 114 -16.24 -5.84 0.50
N GLY A 115 -17.15 -6.74 0.10
CA GLY A 115 -18.16 -6.44 -0.91
C GLY A 115 -17.68 -6.43 -2.36
N LEU A 116 -16.46 -6.91 -2.64
CA LEU A 116 -16.02 -7.18 -4.01
C LEU A 116 -16.63 -8.52 -4.45
N SER A 117 -17.34 -8.54 -5.58
CA SER A 117 -17.81 -9.77 -6.21
C SER A 117 -16.63 -10.59 -6.71
N GLU A 118 -16.70 -11.91 -6.56
CA GLU A 118 -15.84 -12.82 -7.29
C GLU A 118 -16.38 -12.87 -8.73
N GLU A 119 -15.69 -12.21 -9.66
CA GLU A 119 -15.86 -12.51 -11.09
C GLU A 119 -15.05 -13.74 -11.47
#